data_AF-A0A6A0GZT0-F1
#
_entry.id   AF-A0A6A0GZT0-F1
#
_cell.length_a   1.000
_cell.length_b   1.000
_cell.length_c   1.000
_cell.angle_alpha   90.00
_cell.angle_beta   90.00
_cell.angle_gamma   90.00
#
_symmetry.space_group_name_H-M   'P 1'
#
loop_
_entity.id
_entity.type
_entity.pdbx_description
1 polymer ?
#
loop_
_entity_poly.entity_id
_entity_poly.type
_entity_poly.pdbx_seq_one_letter_code
_entity_poly.pdbx_strand_id
1 'polypeptide(L)'
;MCRVQSVLMRLGRPLPTVRWLIDDVEVEGKITHLPGDVVKSSLLLPNLTRDHLHSVLECQASNSDNSLPLSTAVTLDMNFEPVNVSIVSGESSLSSGGAYELVCQAWGARPAAVISWWKGGTKQLTDAKLSVS
;
A
#
# COMPACT_ATOMS: atom_id res chain seq x y z
N MET A 1 3.52 4.25 5.95
CA MET A 1 3.88 5.29 4.95
C MET A 1 2.66 6.17 4.73
N CYS A 2 2.80 7.48 4.77
CA CYS A 2 1.73 8.41 4.43
C CYS A 2 1.73 8.62 2.90
N ARG A 3 0.60 8.42 2.23
CA ARG A 3 0.46 8.61 0.77
C ARG A 3 -0.30 9.90 0.51
N VAL A 4 0.29 10.77 -0.30
CA VAL A 4 -0.32 12.04 -0.74
C VAL A 4 -0.68 11.89 -2.21
N GLN A 5 -1.96 12.01 -2.53
CA GLN A 5 -2.42 12.10 -3.91
C GLN A 5 -2.85 13.54 -4.21
N SER A 6 -2.45 14.09 -5.35
CA SER A 6 -2.86 15.43 -5.77
C SER A 6 -3.34 15.46 -7.21
N VAL A 7 -4.45 16.16 -7.45
CA VAL A 7 -5.03 16.38 -8.78
C VAL A 7 -5.09 17.87 -9.07
N LEU A 8 -4.82 18.25 -10.31
CA LEU A 8 -4.83 19.63 -10.78
C LEU A 8 -5.77 19.77 -11.98
N MET A 9 -6.65 20.76 -11.92
CA MET A 9 -7.67 20.99 -12.95
C MET A 9 -7.63 22.42 -13.44
N ARG A 10 -7.62 22.60 -14.76
CA ARG A 10 -7.39 23.90 -15.41
C ARG A 10 -8.58 24.46 -16.18
N LEU A 11 -9.70 23.74 -16.31
CA LEU A 11 -10.75 24.11 -17.27
C LEU A 11 -12.15 23.80 -16.72
N GLY A 12 -12.85 24.85 -16.27
CA GLY A 12 -14.28 24.81 -15.94
C GLY A 12 -14.81 26.22 -15.65
N ARG A 13 -15.90 26.62 -16.32
CA ARG A 13 -16.71 27.79 -15.95
C ARG A 13 -18.15 27.32 -15.74
N PRO A 14 -18.71 27.37 -14.52
CA PRO A 14 -18.09 27.83 -13.26
C PRO A 14 -16.91 26.94 -12.81
N LEU A 15 -16.12 27.41 -11.83
CA LEU A 15 -15.00 26.62 -11.29
C LEU A 15 -15.50 25.25 -10.80
N PRO A 16 -14.81 24.14 -11.12
CA PRO A 16 -15.23 22.81 -10.71
C PRO A 16 -15.15 22.63 -9.19
N THR A 17 -16.12 21.92 -8.63
CA THR A 17 -16.01 21.32 -7.29
C THR A 17 -15.25 20.01 -7.39
N VAL A 18 -14.51 19.68 -6.32
CA VAL A 18 -13.68 18.47 -6.26
C VAL A 18 -14.03 17.70 -5.01
N ARG A 19 -14.32 16.41 -5.17
CA ARG A 19 -14.51 15.48 -4.06
C ARG A 19 -13.64 14.24 -4.23
N TRP A 20 -13.30 13.62 -3.11
CA TRP A 20 -12.56 12.37 -3.06
C TRP A 20 -13.47 11.27 -2.56
N LEU A 21 -13.35 10.08 -3.15
CA LEU A 21 -14.02 8.89 -2.69
C LEU A 21 -12.96 7.82 -2.42
N ILE A 22 -13.13 7.07 -1.33
CA ILE A 22 -12.39 5.83 -1.04
C ILE A 22 -13.43 4.72 -0.99
N ASP A 23 -13.35 3.78 -1.93
CA ASP A 23 -14.32 2.68 -2.06
C ASP A 23 -15.78 3.20 -2.05
N ASP A 24 -16.04 4.21 -2.88
CA ASP A 24 -17.32 4.93 -3.02
C ASP A 24 -17.78 5.75 -1.80
N VAL A 25 -16.97 5.87 -0.75
CA VAL A 25 -17.25 6.69 0.43
C VAL A 25 -16.55 8.05 0.31
N GLU A 26 -17.32 9.13 0.39
CA GLU A 26 -16.78 10.49 0.30
C GLU A 26 -15.87 10.85 1.49
N VAL A 27 -14.70 11.41 1.20
CA VAL A 27 -13.70 11.84 2.19
C VAL A 27 -13.24 13.27 1.94
N GLU A 28 -12.81 13.94 3.01
CA GLU A 28 -12.39 15.33 2.94
C GLU A 28 -10.95 15.46 2.41
N GLY A 29 -10.80 16.25 1.34
CA GLY A 29 -9.50 16.60 0.76
C GLY A 29 -9.17 18.08 0.94
N LYS A 30 -7.88 18.43 0.87
CA LYS A 30 -7.44 19.83 0.94
C LYS A 30 -7.50 20.47 -0.44
N ILE A 31 -8.33 21.50 -0.58
CA ILE A 31 -8.48 22.29 -1.81
C ILE A 31 -7.57 23.52 -1.75
N THR A 32 -6.87 23.80 -2.85
CA THR A 32 -6.04 24.99 -3.05
C THR A 32 -6.37 25.60 -4.42
N HIS A 33 -6.70 26.90 -4.42
CA HIS A 33 -6.85 27.67 -5.65
C HIS A 33 -5.50 28.21 -6.10
N LEU A 34 -5.16 27.97 -7.37
CA LEU A 34 -3.92 28.40 -8.00
C LEU A 34 -4.23 29.46 -9.08
N PRO A 35 -3.26 30.33 -9.43
CA PRO A 35 -3.44 31.32 -10.49
C PRO A 35 -3.86 30.67 -11.82
N GLY A 36 -4.72 31.37 -12.58
CA GLY A 36 -5.19 30.94 -13.90
C GLY A 36 -6.40 29.98 -13.88
N ASP A 37 -7.36 30.21 -12.97
CA ASP A 37 -8.58 29.41 -12.81
C ASP A 37 -8.30 27.91 -12.56
N VAL A 38 -7.25 27.63 -11.79
CA VAL A 38 -6.78 26.27 -11.52
C VAL A 38 -7.16 25.84 -10.10
N VAL A 39 -7.79 24.68 -9.97
CA VAL A 39 -8.08 24.06 -8.67
C VAL A 39 -7.16 22.85 -8.47
N LYS A 40 -6.49 22.80 -7.32
CA LYS A 40 -5.73 21.63 -6.88
C LYS A 40 -6.41 21.03 -5.66
N SER A 41 -6.68 19.73 -5.69
CA SER A 41 -7.13 18.99 -4.50
C SER A 41 -6.07 17.97 -4.10
N SER A 42 -5.80 17.86 -2.80
CA SER A 42 -4.81 16.93 -2.25
C SER A 42 -5.40 16.14 -1.08
N LEU A 43 -5.36 14.81 -1.16
CA LEU A 43 -5.84 13.91 -0.11
C LEU A 43 -4.65 13.35 0.68
N LEU A 44 -4.73 13.46 2.02
CA LEU A 44 -3.74 12.94 2.96
C LEU A 44 -4.36 11.77 3.73
N LEU A 45 -3.73 10.59 3.66
CA LEU A 45 -4.17 9.39 4.37
C LEU A 45 -3.21 9.06 5.50
N PRO A 46 -3.44 9.57 6.73
CA PRO A 46 -2.49 9.41 7.83
C PRO A 46 -2.44 7.99 8.40
N ASN A 47 -3.59 7.29 8.44
CA ASN A 47 -3.76 6.02 9.15
C ASN A 47 -4.12 4.87 8.19
N LEU A 48 -3.23 4.61 7.22
CA LEU A 48 -3.39 3.45 6.34
C LEU A 48 -3.17 2.14 7.11
N THR A 49 -4.21 1.33 7.17
CA THR A 49 -4.16 -0.06 7.66
C THR A 49 -4.04 -1.05 6.50
N ARG A 50 -3.76 -2.32 6.81
CA ARG A 50 -3.66 -3.41 5.83
C ARG A 50 -4.96 -3.64 5.06
N ASP A 51 -6.10 -3.31 5.67
CA ASP A 51 -7.44 -3.48 5.08
C ASP A 51 -7.70 -2.52 3.92
N HIS A 52 -6.94 -1.42 3.83
CA HIS A 52 -7.02 -0.48 2.70
C HIS A 52 -6.25 -0.98 1.47
N LEU A 53 -5.72 -2.20 1.50
CA LEU A 53 -5.03 -2.77 0.34
C LEU A 53 -6.04 -2.91 -0.79
N HIS A 54 -5.67 -2.40 -1.96
CA HIS A 54 -6.52 -2.37 -3.16
C HIS A 54 -7.76 -1.49 -3.06
N SER A 55 -7.91 -0.68 -2.00
CA SER A 55 -8.91 0.38 -1.99
C SER A 55 -8.73 1.31 -3.19
N VAL A 56 -9.84 1.75 -3.76
CA VAL A 56 -9.90 2.63 -4.92
C VAL A 56 -10.07 4.06 -4.45
N LEU A 57 -9.08 4.91 -4.75
CA LEU A 57 -9.16 6.35 -4.54
C LEU A 57 -9.64 6.99 -5.83
N GLU A 58 -10.85 7.53 -5.81
CA GLU A 58 -11.41 8.25 -6.93
C GLU A 58 -11.45 9.74 -6.63
N CYS A 59 -10.96 10.55 -7.55
CA CYS A 59 -11.17 11.99 -7.55
C CYS A 59 -12.27 12.30 -8.56
N GLN A 60 -13.33 12.96 -8.12
CA GLN A 60 -14.41 13.41 -8.98
C GLN A 60 -14.45 14.93 -9.04
N ALA A 61 -14.64 15.43 -10.26
CA ALA A 61 -14.73 16.85 -10.55
C ALA A 61 -16.05 17.17 -11.26
N SER A 62 -16.77 18.16 -10.75
CA SER A 62 -18.04 18.57 -11.33
C SER A 62 -18.12 20.09 -11.53
N ASN A 63 -18.59 20.51 -12.71
CA ASN A 63 -18.89 21.92 -13.01
C ASN A 63 -20.36 22.27 -12.76
N SER A 64 -21.24 21.27 -12.64
CA SER A 64 -22.68 21.47 -12.38
C SER A 64 -23.33 20.20 -11.85
N ASP A 65 -24.37 20.34 -11.03
CA ASP A 65 -25.07 19.19 -10.42
C ASP A 65 -25.80 18.31 -11.46
N ASN A 66 -26.03 18.85 -12.66
CA ASN A 66 -26.76 18.20 -13.75
C ASN A 66 -25.85 17.48 -14.76
N SER A 67 -24.54 17.65 -14.65
CA SER A 67 -23.55 17.01 -15.53
C SER A 67 -22.89 15.82 -14.84
N LEU A 68 -22.60 14.77 -15.61
CA LEU A 68 -21.77 13.67 -15.13
C LEU A 68 -20.39 14.23 -14.71
N PRO A 69 -19.91 13.91 -13.49
CA PRO A 69 -18.60 14.36 -13.06
C PRO A 69 -17.50 13.66 -13.87
N LEU A 70 -16.41 14.38 -14.13
CA LEU A 70 -15.20 13.78 -14.65
C LEU A 70 -14.48 13.10 -13.49
N SER A 71 -14.11 11.83 -13.65
CA SER A 71 -13.41 11.10 -12.61
C SER A 71 -12.11 10.46 -13.07
N THR A 72 -11.20 10.28 -12.11
CA THR A 72 -9.95 9.56 -12.28
C THR A 72 -9.68 8.78 -11.00
N ALA A 73 -9.26 7.53 -11.15
CA ALA A 73 -9.10 6.61 -10.03
C ALA A 73 -7.69 6.03 -9.98
N VAL A 74 -7.21 5.77 -8.76
CA VAL A 74 -5.97 5.05 -8.49
C VAL A 74 -6.21 3.99 -7.42
N THR A 75 -5.65 2.80 -7.61
CA THR A 75 -5.74 1.71 -6.63
C THR A 75 -4.57 1.76 -5.65
N LEU A 76 -4.85 1.60 -4.36
CA LEU A 76 -3.80 1.52 -3.33
C LEU A 76 -3.04 0.21 -3.44
N ASP A 77 -1.82 0.30 -3.96
CA ASP A 77 -0.82 -0.74 -3.86
C ASP A 77 0.10 -0.44 -2.67
N MET A 78 0.11 -1.33 -1.67
CA MET A 78 0.84 -1.13 -0.40
C MET A 78 1.83 -2.26 -0.11
N ASN A 79 2.93 -1.87 0.53
CA ASN A 79 3.96 -2.79 1.01
C ASN A 79 3.79 -3.02 2.52
N PHE A 80 3.98 -4.26 2.94
CA PHE A 80 3.89 -4.69 4.33
C PHE A 80 5.10 -5.53 4.71
N GLU A 81 5.60 -5.26 5.91
CA GLU A 81 6.53 -6.16 6.58
C GLU A 81 5.80 -7.47 6.96
N PRO A 82 6.55 -8.59 7.11
CA PRO A 82 5.99 -9.81 7.66
C PRO A 82 5.36 -9.55 9.02
N VAL A 83 4.16 -10.08 9.25
CA VAL A 83 3.47 -10.01 10.53
C VAL A 83 4.15 -10.92 11.56
N ASN A 84 4.71 -12.04 11.09
CA ASN A 84 5.40 -13.01 11.92
C ASN A 84 6.53 -13.67 11.13
N VAL A 85 7.60 -14.06 11.82
CA VAL A 85 8.73 -14.83 11.30
C VAL A 85 9.09 -15.89 12.33
N SER A 86 9.19 -17.14 11.91
CA SER A 86 9.61 -18.24 12.78
C SER A 86 10.54 -19.22 12.07
N ILE A 87 11.41 -19.87 12.85
CA ILE A 87 12.22 -21.00 12.40
C ILE A 87 11.55 -22.26 12.93
N VAL A 88 11.13 -23.13 12.02
CA VAL A 88 10.51 -24.41 12.31
C VAL A 88 11.53 -25.51 12.06
N SER A 89 11.67 -26.43 13.01
CA SER A 89 12.44 -27.66 12.89
C SER A 89 11.54 -28.86 13.17
N GLY A 90 11.77 -29.97 12.47
CA GLY A 90 11.11 -31.24 12.80
C GLY A 90 11.59 -31.85 14.12
N GLU A 91 12.81 -31.48 14.56
CA GLU A 91 13.45 -31.95 15.78
C GLU A 91 13.31 -30.92 16.92
N SER A 92 13.03 -31.39 18.14
CA SER A 92 12.93 -30.54 19.34
C SER A 92 14.29 -30.19 19.96
N SER A 93 15.35 -30.92 19.62
CA SER A 93 16.70 -30.73 20.15
C SER A 93 17.77 -31.07 19.13
N LEU A 94 18.81 -30.24 19.02
CA LEU A 94 19.90 -30.42 18.08
C LEU A 94 21.12 -30.99 18.81
N SER A 95 21.55 -32.19 18.41
CA SER A 95 22.77 -32.86 18.88
C SER A 95 23.98 -32.54 18.00
N SER A 96 25.17 -32.48 18.60
CA SER A 96 26.44 -32.27 17.89
C SER A 96 26.69 -33.34 16.83
N GLY A 97 27.22 -32.95 15.68
CA GLY A 97 27.53 -33.84 14.57
C GLY A 97 26.32 -34.25 13.71
N GLY A 98 25.10 -33.89 14.11
CA GLY A 98 23.89 -34.15 13.31
C GLY A 98 23.69 -33.14 12.17
N ALA A 99 23.10 -33.61 11.08
CA ALA A 99 22.58 -32.76 10.01
C ALA A 99 21.09 -32.52 10.24
N TYR A 100 20.66 -31.25 10.13
CA TYR A 100 19.29 -30.84 10.42
C TYR A 100 18.75 -29.95 9.33
N GLU A 101 17.47 -30.12 9.01
CA GLU A 101 16.73 -29.21 8.15
C GLU A 101 16.02 -28.17 9.00
N LEU A 102 16.23 -26.90 8.66
CA LEU A 102 15.57 -25.76 9.29
C LEU A 102 14.77 -25.02 8.23
N VAL A 103 13.51 -24.72 8.53
CA VAL A 103 12.62 -23.99 7.64
C VAL A 103 12.31 -22.64 8.26
N CYS A 104 12.58 -21.56 7.54
CA CYS A 104 12.16 -20.22 7.96
C CYS A 104 10.84 -19.90 7.26
N GLN A 105 9.82 -19.56 8.04
CA GLN A 105 8.49 -19.19 7.56
C GLN A 105 8.22 -17.74 7.95
N ALA A 106 7.78 -16.95 6.97
CA ALA A 106 7.41 -15.55 7.15
C ALA A 106 6.01 -15.32 6.57
N TRP A 107 5.11 -14.72 7.35
CA TRP A 107 3.70 -14.57 6.99
C TRP A 107 3.29 -13.12 6.84
N GLY A 108 2.35 -12.87 5.92
CA GLY A 108 1.73 -11.55 5.77
C GLY A 108 2.64 -10.47 5.19
N ALA A 109 3.76 -10.81 4.57
CA ALA A 109 4.60 -9.84 3.87
C ALA A 109 4.01 -9.47 2.49
N ARG A 110 4.19 -8.21 2.06
CA ARG A 110 3.92 -7.79 0.69
C ARG A 110 4.96 -6.76 0.22
N PRO A 111 5.68 -6.99 -0.89
CA PRO A 111 5.76 -8.23 -1.64
C PRO A 111 6.31 -9.39 -0.78
N ALA A 112 6.44 -10.59 -1.36
CA ALA A 112 7.01 -11.75 -0.66
C ALA A 112 8.35 -11.39 0.01
N ALA A 113 8.51 -11.81 1.26
CA ALA A 113 9.71 -11.50 2.03
C ALA A 113 10.94 -12.19 1.45
N VAL A 114 12.07 -11.48 1.43
CA VAL A 114 13.37 -12.07 1.10
C VAL A 114 13.97 -12.65 2.38
N ILE A 115 14.18 -13.96 2.40
CA ILE A 115 14.74 -14.66 3.56
C ILE A 115 16.25 -14.86 3.36
N SER A 116 17.04 -14.59 4.40
CA SER A 116 18.48 -14.87 4.40
C SER A 116 18.90 -15.55 5.69
N TRP A 117 19.81 -16.51 5.56
CA TRP A 117 20.30 -17.32 6.68
C TRP A 117 21.68 -16.87 7.12
N TRP A 118 21.89 -16.80 8.44
CA TRP A 118 23.15 -16.41 9.05
C TRP A 118 23.52 -17.40 10.14
N LYS A 119 24.79 -17.81 10.17
CA LYS A 119 25.36 -18.67 11.21
C LYS A 119 26.69 -18.09 11.66
N GLY A 120 26.84 -17.82 12.96
CA GLY A 120 28.07 -17.23 13.51
C GLY A 120 28.48 -15.91 12.83
N GLY A 121 27.51 -15.06 12.49
CA GLY A 121 27.76 -13.79 11.80
C GLY A 121 28.10 -13.91 10.30
N THR A 122 28.17 -15.13 9.76
CA THR A 122 28.42 -15.37 8.33
C THR A 122 27.13 -15.71 7.60
N LYS A 123 26.87 -15.01 6.49
CA LYS A 123 25.73 -15.27 5.61
C LYS A 123 25.90 -16.62 4.91
N GLN A 124 24.93 -17.50 5.09
CA GLN A 124 24.97 -18.88 4.59
C GLN A 124 24.21 -19.01 3.26
N LEU A 125 23.00 -18.44 3.17
CA LEU A 125 22.10 -18.60 2.01
C LEU A 125 21.21 -17.37 1.81
N THR A 126 20.79 -17.14 0.55
CA THR A 126 19.79 -16.14 0.15
C THR A 126 18.59 -16.73 -0.59
N ASP A 127 18.52 -18.06 -0.68
CA ASP A 127 17.44 -18.71 -1.42
C ASP A 127 16.21 -18.91 -0.54
N ALA A 128 15.04 -18.57 -1.06
CA ALA A 128 13.75 -18.68 -0.38
C ALA A 128 12.75 -19.34 -1.34
N LYS A 129 12.20 -20.49 -0.94
CA LYS A 129 11.09 -21.11 -1.67
C LYS A 129 9.78 -20.49 -1.20
N LEU A 130 9.06 -19.83 -2.11
CA LEU A 130 7.72 -19.36 -1.86
C LEU A 130 6.79 -20.58 -1.75
N SER A 131 6.20 -20.80 -0.58
CA SER A 131 5.06 -21.69 -0.42
C SER A 131 3.85 -20.84 -0.03
N VAL A 132 2.79 -20.92 -0.81
CA VAL A 132 1.51 -20.29 -0.51
C VAL A 132 0.63 -21.42 0.04
N SER A 133 0.26 -21.31 1.32
CA SER A 133 -0.74 -22.18 1.95
C SER A 133 -2.14 -21.63 1.73
#